data_AF-X1HWS5-F1
#
_entry.id   AF-X1HWS5-F1
#
_cell.length_a   1.000
_cell.length_b   1.000
_cell.length_c   1.000
_cell.angle_alpha   90.00
_cell.angle_beta   90.00
_cell.angle_gamma   90.00
#
_symmetry.space_group_name_H-M   'P 1'
#
loop_
_entity.id
_entity.type
_entity.pdbx_description
1 polymer ?
#
loop_
_entity_poly.entity_id
_entity_poly.type
_entity_poly.pdbx_seq_one_letter_code
_entity_poly.pdbx_strand_id
1 'polypeptide(L)'
;GKSLTITDADMTRFMMTLDDAVDLVLYAFEHGKQGDIFVQKSPASTIGDLATALLELYKADNKIKIIGTRHGEKLHETLVNREEMMKAEELKNYFRIPADTRDLNYDQYFSKGVKEFFA
;
A
#
# COMPACT_ATOMS: atom_id res chain seq x y z
N GLY A 1 -25.60 22.60 -0.70
CA GLY A 1 -24.25 23.12 -0.99
C GLY A 1 -23.87 22.88 -2.45
N LYS A 2 -22.58 23.00 -2.83
CA LYS A 2 -22.07 22.61 -4.16
C LYS A 2 -22.06 21.08 -4.32
N SER A 3 -22.11 20.59 -5.56
CA SER A 3 -22.00 19.15 -5.83
C SER A 3 -20.66 18.57 -5.35
N LEU A 4 -20.72 17.36 -4.79
CA LEU A 4 -19.52 16.59 -4.44
C LEU A 4 -19.02 15.88 -5.69
N THR A 5 -17.79 16.14 -6.10
CA THR A 5 -17.18 15.48 -7.25
C THR A 5 -16.47 14.20 -6.81
N ILE A 6 -16.84 13.07 -7.43
CA ILE A 6 -16.17 11.78 -7.23
C ILE A 6 -15.49 11.41 -8.54
N THR A 7 -14.25 10.92 -8.48
CA THR A 7 -13.53 10.45 -9.66
C THR A 7 -14.13 9.13 -10.14
N ASP A 8 -13.99 8.10 -9.32
CA ASP A 8 -14.58 6.78 -9.50
C ASP A 8 -15.07 6.29 -8.14
N ALA A 9 -16.32 5.82 -8.08
CA ALA A 9 -16.94 5.39 -6.84
C ALA A 9 -16.36 4.06 -6.32
N ASP A 10 -15.86 3.20 -7.22
CA ASP A 10 -15.37 1.87 -6.92
C ASP A 10 -13.87 1.86 -6.53
N MET A 11 -13.20 3.01 -6.63
CA MET A 11 -11.84 3.18 -6.13
C MET A 11 -11.78 2.89 -4.64
N THR A 12 -10.77 2.12 -4.21
CA THR A 12 -10.54 1.84 -2.79
C THR A 12 -9.30 2.55 -2.27
N ARG A 13 -9.37 3.07 -1.05
CA ARG A 13 -8.23 3.67 -0.36
C ARG A 13 -8.13 3.13 1.05
N PHE A 14 -6.91 2.84 1.47
CA PHE A 14 -6.60 2.58 2.87
C PHE A 14 -6.75 3.85 3.67
N MET A 15 -7.49 3.78 4.77
CA MET A 15 -7.75 4.90 5.65
C MET A 15 -6.96 4.71 6.94
N MET A 16 -6.26 5.76 7.33
CA MET A 16 -5.40 5.80 8.51
C MET A 16 -5.56 7.18 9.13
N THR A 17 -5.68 7.23 10.45
CA THR A 17 -5.71 8.53 11.14
C THR A 17 -4.30 9.14 11.18
N LEU A 18 -4.20 10.43 11.48
CA LEU A 18 -2.88 11.04 11.67
C LEU A 18 -2.15 10.41 12.86
N ASP A 19 -2.87 10.09 13.94
CA ASP A 19 -2.30 9.47 15.13
C ASP A 19 -1.75 8.07 14.81
N ASP A 20 -2.49 7.27 14.04
CA ASP A 20 -2.01 5.96 13.56
C ASP A 20 -0.71 6.09 12.75
N ALA A 21 -0.59 7.12 11.90
CA ALA A 21 0.61 7.37 11.11
C ALA A 21 1.81 7.75 12.00
N VAL A 22 1.58 8.53 13.06
CA VAL A 22 2.61 8.85 14.07
C VAL A 22 3.02 7.59 14.82
N ASP A 23 2.06 6.77 15.26
CA ASP A 23 2.31 5.51 15.95
C ASP A 23 3.11 4.53 15.10
N LEU A 24 2.85 4.46 13.78
CA LEU A 24 3.66 3.68 12.85
C LEU A 24 5.13 4.13 12.85
N VAL A 25 5.38 5.44 12.82
CA VAL A 25 6.75 5.98 12.82
C VAL A 25 7.46 5.67 14.15
N LEU A 26 6.79 5.87 15.28
CA LEU A 26 7.33 5.56 16.61
C LEU A 26 7.60 4.06 16.76
N TYR A 27 6.68 3.22 16.30
CA TYR A 27 6.84 1.77 16.34
C TYR A 27 8.06 1.32 15.53
N ALA A 28 8.22 1.84 14.30
CA ALA A 28 9.37 1.56 13.45
C ALA A 28 10.69 2.08 14.08
N PHE A 29 10.66 3.22 14.77
CA PHE A 29 11.81 3.76 15.48
C PHE A 29 12.28 2.84 16.62
N GLU A 30 11.35 2.28 17.40
CA GLU A 30 11.67 1.43 18.55
C GLU A 30 12.04 -0.01 18.16
N HIS A 31 11.39 -0.56 17.13
CA HIS A 31 11.47 -1.99 16.79
C HIS A 31 12.22 -2.30 15.50
N GLY A 32 12.54 -1.26 14.71
CA GLY A 32 13.12 -1.42 13.39
C GLY A 32 14.59 -1.77 13.42
N LYS A 33 14.98 -2.61 12.45
CA LYS A 33 16.37 -2.87 12.10
C LYS A 33 16.70 -2.21 10.77
N GLN A 34 18.00 -2.10 10.49
CA GLN A 34 18.47 -1.49 9.26
C GLN A 34 17.87 -2.19 8.04
N GLY A 35 17.16 -1.42 7.21
CA GLY A 35 16.55 -1.87 5.97
C GLY A 35 15.16 -2.51 6.12
N ASP A 36 14.59 -2.55 7.33
CA ASP A 36 13.19 -2.94 7.51
C ASP A 36 12.25 -1.88 6.93
N ILE A 37 11.17 -2.36 6.30
CA ILE A 37 9.99 -1.55 5.94
C ILE A 37 8.85 -1.98 6.86
N PHE A 38 8.21 -1.02 7.52
CA PHE A 38 7.01 -1.25 8.31
C PHE A 38 5.78 -0.73 7.59
N VAL A 39 4.74 -1.56 7.53
CA VAL A 39 3.44 -1.20 6.94
C VAL A 39 2.37 -1.47 7.98
N GLN A 40 1.58 -0.47 8.34
CA GLN A 40 0.45 -0.66 9.25
C GLN A 40 -0.72 -1.36 8.53
N LYS A 41 -1.37 -2.27 9.24
CA LYS A 41 -2.61 -2.90 8.76
C LYS A 41 -3.74 -1.88 8.88
N SER A 42 -4.18 -1.33 7.75
CA SER A 42 -5.23 -0.31 7.70
C SER A 42 -6.49 -0.86 7.02
N PRO A 43 -7.69 -0.46 7.45
CA PRO A 43 -8.92 -0.75 6.73
C PRO A 43 -8.98 0.07 5.42
N ALA A 44 -9.78 -0.39 4.47
CA ALA A 44 -10.05 0.35 3.23
C ALA A 44 -11.55 0.62 3.07
N SER A 45 -11.88 1.70 2.38
CA SER A 45 -13.25 1.99 1.93
C SER A 45 -13.24 2.32 0.44
N THR A 46 -14.41 2.17 -0.19
CA THR A 46 -14.63 2.77 -1.51
C THR A 46 -14.78 4.30 -1.37
N ILE A 47 -14.53 5.05 -2.45
CA ILE A 47 -14.79 6.50 -2.46
C ILE A 47 -16.30 6.78 -2.43
N GLY A 48 -17.12 5.89 -3.02
CA GLY A 48 -18.58 5.97 -2.96
C GLY A 48 -19.12 5.84 -1.54
N ASP A 49 -18.63 4.85 -0.77
CA ASP A 49 -19.03 4.66 0.62
C ASP A 49 -18.59 5.84 1.48
N LEU A 50 -17.37 6.34 1.27
CA LEU A 50 -16.87 7.52 1.99
C LEU A 50 -17.75 8.75 1.72
N ALA A 51 -18.12 8.98 0.46
CA ALA A 51 -19.00 10.08 0.10
C ALA A 51 -20.38 9.96 0.75
N THR A 52 -20.96 8.76 0.75
CA THR A 52 -22.26 8.48 1.39
C THR A 52 -22.19 8.70 2.90
N ALA A 53 -21.17 8.15 3.55
CA ALA A 53 -20.95 8.32 4.99
C ALA A 53 -20.83 9.80 5.39
N LEU A 54 -20.14 10.61 4.59
CA LEU A 54 -20.04 12.06 4.82
C LEU A 54 -21.41 12.75 4.65
N LEU A 55 -22.17 12.45 3.60
CA LEU A 55 -23.49 13.05 3.39
C LEU A 55 -24.45 12.72 4.54
N GLU A 56 -24.46 11.47 5.01
CA GLU A 56 -25.28 11.02 6.13
C GLU A 56 -24.87 11.70 7.45
N LEU A 57 -23.56 11.73 7.75
CA LEU A 57 -23.01 12.33 8.96
C LEU A 57 -23.38 13.81 9.07
N TYR A 58 -23.30 14.54 7.96
CA TYR A 58 -23.63 15.97 7.91
C TYR A 58 -25.11 16.25 7.61
N LYS A 59 -25.95 15.22 7.43
CA LYS A 59 -27.36 15.35 7.00
C LYS A 59 -27.50 16.25 5.76
N ALA A 60 -26.60 16.07 4.81
CA ALA A 60 -26.50 16.86 3.59
C ALA A 60 -27.12 16.13 2.39
N ASP A 61 -27.68 16.90 1.46
CA ASP A 61 -28.37 16.42 0.26
C ASP A 61 -27.62 16.77 -1.05
N ASN A 62 -26.32 17.10 -0.94
CA ASN A 62 -25.52 17.54 -2.07
C ASN A 62 -25.49 16.45 -3.16
N LYS A 63 -25.74 16.84 -4.41
CA LYS A 63 -25.63 15.93 -5.57
C LYS A 63 -24.20 15.44 -5.75
N ILE A 64 -24.04 14.14 -5.98
CA ILE A 64 -22.78 13.54 -6.41
C ILE A 64 -22.63 13.72 -7.92
N LYS A 65 -21.45 14.16 -8.38
CA LYS A 65 -21.08 14.26 -9.79
C LYS A 65 -19.85 13.40 -10.05
N ILE A 66 -20.01 12.36 -10.87
CA ILE A 66 -18.87 11.56 -11.33
C ILE A 66 -18.10 12.35 -12.39
N ILE A 67 -16.80 12.55 -12.18
CA ILE A 67 -15.90 13.27 -13.08
C ILE A 67 -14.93 12.36 -13.82
N GLY A 68 -14.89 11.07 -13.46
CA GLY A 68 -13.97 10.09 -14.02
C GLY A 68 -12.61 10.07 -13.32
N THR A 69 -11.90 8.96 -13.50
CA THR A 69 -10.53 8.75 -13.01
C THR A 69 -9.58 9.79 -13.59
N ARG A 70 -8.79 10.43 -12.73
CA ARG A 70 -7.77 11.39 -13.17
C ARG A 70 -6.50 10.66 -13.61
N HIS A 71 -5.70 11.32 -14.44
CA HIS A 71 -4.45 10.74 -14.93
C HIS A 71 -3.50 10.41 -13.76
N GLY A 72 -2.97 9.19 -13.76
CA GLY A 72 -2.05 8.70 -12.72
C GLY A 72 -2.71 8.12 -11.48
N GLU A 73 -4.04 8.15 -11.37
CA GLU A 73 -4.74 7.49 -10.26
C GLU A 73 -4.85 5.98 -10.48
N LYS A 74 -4.64 5.21 -9.39
CA LYS A 74 -4.92 3.78 -9.35
C LYS A 74 -6.35 3.55 -8.87
N LEU A 75 -6.96 2.46 -9.37
CA LEU A 75 -8.24 1.97 -8.84
C LEU A 75 -8.09 1.49 -7.40
N HIS A 76 -7.06 0.67 -7.15
CA HIS A 76 -6.76 0.12 -5.83
C HIS A 76 -5.29 0.38 -5.48
N GLU A 77 -5.05 0.75 -4.23
CA GLU A 77 -3.70 0.84 -3.68
C GLU A 77 -3.19 -0.53 -3.21
N THR A 78 -1.87 -0.68 -3.18
CA THR A 78 -1.20 -1.90 -2.69
C THR A 78 -0.40 -1.52 -1.46
N LEU A 79 -0.76 -2.07 -0.28
CA LEU A 79 0.00 -1.86 0.96
C LEU A 79 1.32 -2.63 0.95
N VAL A 80 1.26 -3.91 0.58
CA VAL A 80 2.42 -4.81 0.51
C VAL A 80 2.28 -5.60 -0.78
N ASN A 81 3.28 -5.52 -1.65
CA ASN A 81 3.25 -6.22 -2.92
C ASN A 81 3.50 -7.73 -2.73
N ARG A 82 3.29 -8.53 -3.78
CA ARG A 82 3.39 -9.99 -3.68
C ARG A 82 4.78 -10.47 -3.25
N GLU A 83 5.85 -9.85 -3.74
CA GLU A 83 7.22 -10.25 -3.39
C GLU A 83 7.54 -9.90 -1.94
N GLU A 84 7.17 -8.69 -1.52
CA GLU A 84 7.31 -8.22 -0.14
C GLU A 84 6.55 -9.13 0.82
N MET A 85 5.31 -9.52 0.48
CA MET A 85 4.47 -10.39 1.29
C MET A 85 5.09 -11.79 1.50
N MET A 86 5.86 -12.30 0.53
CA MET A 86 6.55 -13.58 0.68
C MET A 86 7.67 -13.54 1.74
N LYS A 87 8.20 -12.34 2.02
CA LYS A 87 9.28 -12.12 3.00
C LYS A 87 8.75 -11.46 4.28
N ALA A 88 7.50 -10.98 4.28
CA ALA A 88 6.93 -10.20 5.36
C ALA A 88 6.71 -11.05 6.62
N GLU A 89 7.08 -10.48 7.76
CA GLU A 89 6.69 -10.98 9.07
C GLU A 89 5.39 -10.30 9.49
N GLU A 90 4.38 -11.12 9.78
CA GLU A 90 3.10 -10.63 10.27
C GLU A 90 3.16 -10.35 11.77
N LEU A 91 3.02 -9.07 12.13
CA LEU A 91 2.89 -8.61 13.51
C LEU A 91 1.41 -8.30 13.77
N LYS A 92 1.06 -7.98 15.03
CA LYS A 92 -0.33 -7.73 15.42
C LYS A 92 -1.00 -6.66 14.55
N ASN A 93 -0.41 -5.46 14.51
CA ASN A 93 -0.94 -4.30 13.80
C ASN A 93 -0.11 -3.91 12.57
N TYR A 94 0.98 -4.61 12.30
CA TYR A 94 1.97 -4.23 11.28
C TYR A 94 2.40 -5.44 10.45
N PHE A 95 2.91 -5.18 9.26
CA PHE A 95 3.82 -6.05 8.54
C PHE A 95 5.22 -5.48 8.66
N ARG A 96 6.21 -6.34 8.95
CA ARG A 96 7.62 -6.00 8.83
C ARG A 96 8.20 -6.71 7.62
N ILE A 97 8.67 -5.95 6.64
CA ILE A 97 9.37 -6.50 5.48
C ILE A 97 10.86 -6.30 5.74
N PRO A 98 11.61 -7.36 6.10
CA PRO A 98 13.04 -7.24 6.31
C PRO A 98 13.76 -6.97 5.00
N ALA A 99 14.92 -6.31 5.08
CA ALA A 99 15.79 -6.18 3.93
C ALA A 99 16.17 -7.54 3.36
N ASP A 100 16.26 -7.63 2.04
CA ASP A 100 16.82 -8.80 1.37
C ASP A 100 18.33 -8.82 1.62
N THR A 101 18.75 -9.53 2.66
CA THR A 101 20.16 -9.67 3.04
C THR A 101 20.85 -10.83 2.34
N ARG A 102 20.36 -11.28 1.16
CA ARG A 102 21.22 -12.07 0.29
C ARG A 102 22.46 -11.21 0.06
N ASP A 103 23.63 -11.73 0.45
CA ASP A 103 24.89 -11.15 0.04
C ASP A 103 24.77 -10.79 -1.45
N LEU A 104 25.39 -9.69 -1.89
CA LEU A 104 25.42 -9.21 -3.29
C LEU A 104 26.06 -10.23 -4.27
N ASN A 105 26.08 -11.49 -3.89
CA ASN A 105 26.51 -12.70 -4.54
C ASN A 105 25.54 -13.08 -5.66
N TYR A 106 25.54 -12.25 -6.71
CA TYR A 106 24.93 -12.56 -7.99
C TYR A 106 25.54 -13.82 -8.66
N ASP A 107 26.68 -14.33 -8.16
CA ASP A 107 27.36 -15.51 -8.70
C ASP A 107 26.52 -16.79 -8.61
N GLN A 108 25.55 -16.85 -7.69
CA GLN A 108 24.63 -18.00 -7.58
C GLN A 108 23.60 -18.11 -8.71
N TYR A 109 23.44 -17.04 -9.50
CA TYR A 109 22.49 -16.98 -10.61
C TYR A 109 23.17 -16.96 -11.99
N PHE A 110 24.51 -17.00 -12.04
CA PHE A 110 25.26 -17.25 -13.27
C PHE A 110 25.40 -18.75 -13.52
N SER A 111 24.63 -19.29 -14.46
CA SER A 111 25.07 -20.49 -15.16
C SER A 111 26.28 -20.11 -16.01
N LYS A 112 27.51 -20.50 -15.61
CA LYS A 112 28.63 -20.51 -16.55
C LYS A 112 28.18 -21.33 -17.76
N GLY A 113 27.97 -20.66 -18.90
CA GLY A 113 27.64 -21.34 -20.15
C GLY A 113 28.67 -22.44 -20.39
N VAL A 114 28.20 -23.66 -20.65
CA VAL A 114 29.06 -24.78 -20.99
C VAL A 114 29.80 -24.39 -22.26
N LYS A 115 31.09 -24.05 -22.15
CA LYS A 115 31.99 -24.07 -23.29
C LYS A 115 32.29 -25.54 -23.55
N GLU A 116 31.39 -26.24 -24.22
CA GLU A 116 31.81 -27.41 -24.98
C GLU A 116 32.32 -26.91 -26.32
N PHE A 117 33.61 -27.08 -26.44
CA PHE A 117 34.48 -26.64 -27.50
C PHE A 117 34.14 -27.38 -28.79
N PHE A 118 34.15 -26.63 -29.90
CA PHE A 118 34.47 -27.19 -31.21
C PHE A 118 35.88 -27.79 -31.14
N ALA A 119 35.98 -29.09 -31.40
CA ALA A 119 37.14 -29.75 -31.99
C ALA A 119 36.67 -31.03 -32.68
#